data_AF-A0A0S8H6A1-F1
#
_entry.id   AF-A0A0S8H6A1-F1
#
_cell.length_a   1.000
_cell.length_b   1.000
_cell.length_c   1.000
_cell.angle_alpha   90.00
_cell.angle_beta   90.00
_cell.angle_gamma   90.00
#
_symmetry.space_group_name_H-M   'P 1'
#
loop_
_entity.id
_entity.type
_entity.pdbx_description
1 polymer ?
#
loop_
_entity_poly.entity_id
_entity_poly.type
_entity_poly.pdbx_seq_one_letter_code
_entity_poly.pdbx_strand_id
1 'polypeptide(L)'
;MERLNRYSGIIISILTGIVLFSSCETFFDPEQELNITEDQLYDDWYEYRSIEMGLYGLQQQLVEQLVVLGELRGDLLTITQNADAELIEVYNFNISKSNKYASPTNFFKLISACNNFIHVLENDHPEVLDPDNPVTNYDKLYGEALCMRAWAYFNAVRIYGKVPFIHESLATMEEVEQYVNSPGTYTDSIYINFARDGYYNDTIYNHPVTLEKQFYDLSLVIDVFTNQLETQIKAVGVNHYIVNDDNSWEITIWNTYAMHALLGVMYLTEGDYANADRHFSKIMYNTTADLRYQLTSRFATGNWRSMFFGIDNHEHIFVLWFGKSYFQQNKLQSLFELWGPHKYMLKPTRFAITNWETVWRNQVINEDLQNPARSEMVFPGIPSDFYRGYGSSYLYLKNGLPLTGDEYMMMLDLRSKGDFRSANSIMEGADTVVFKYSVGKGLYDQDANFIIYRAAGIHLYMAELYTYWVFERGQPPPRPFTSNAVNIVNNGSNYSSSPARPQMGVRGRVGLGSGYDGIRVSNIIYTHDPFSNEITGYKDYSGSLLAKQEYLEERILDEKARELAFEGERFYDLMRVAKRRNDPSFLAKKVSAKYPAGQQEQIYNMLLDESNWYIKYFDQ
;
A
#
# COMPACT_ATOMS: atom_id res chain seq x y z
N MET A 1 1.24 -83.76 31.97
CA MET A 1 1.84 -82.53 32.55
C MET A 1 3.01 -82.10 31.67
N GLU A 2 2.69 -81.79 30.40
CA GLU A 2 3.66 -81.86 29.29
C GLU A 2 3.31 -80.90 28.14
N ARG A 3 2.45 -79.90 28.36
CA ARG A 3 2.19 -78.82 27.38
C ARG A 3 2.24 -77.40 27.98
N LEU A 4 2.53 -77.26 29.28
CA LEU A 4 2.54 -75.97 29.97
C LEU A 4 3.93 -75.30 30.04
N ASN A 5 5.04 -76.05 29.96
CA ASN A 5 6.38 -75.46 30.19
C ASN A 5 7.07 -74.88 28.94
N ARG A 6 6.51 -75.05 27.73
CA ARG A 6 7.02 -74.37 26.51
C ARG A 6 6.39 -73.01 26.25
N TYR A 7 5.28 -72.69 26.92
CA TYR A 7 4.64 -71.38 26.82
C TYR A 7 5.06 -70.44 27.96
N SER A 8 5.65 -70.94 29.05
CA SER A 8 6.09 -70.09 30.18
C SER A 8 7.16 -69.07 29.79
N GLY A 9 8.06 -69.39 28.86
CA GLY A 9 9.07 -68.44 28.38
C GLY A 9 8.48 -67.31 27.52
N ILE A 10 7.51 -67.63 26.66
CA ILE A 10 6.87 -66.65 25.76
C ILE A 10 5.81 -65.82 26.50
N ILE A 11 5.13 -66.41 27.49
CA ILE A 11 4.17 -65.70 28.35
C ILE A 11 4.88 -64.70 29.27
N ILE A 12 6.09 -65.00 29.76
CA ILE A 12 6.88 -64.06 30.58
C ILE A 12 7.45 -62.92 29.72
N SER A 13 7.83 -63.17 28.46
CA SER A 13 8.24 -62.10 27.54
C SER A 13 7.10 -61.21 27.06
N ILE A 14 5.85 -61.72 27.03
CA ILE A 14 4.66 -60.93 26.68
C ILE A 14 4.08 -60.21 27.91
N LEU A 15 4.20 -60.75 29.13
CA LEU A 15 3.77 -60.05 30.35
C LEU A 15 4.76 -58.97 30.85
N THR A 16 6.04 -59.04 30.46
CA THR A 16 7.02 -58.00 30.84
C THR A 16 6.97 -56.78 29.90
N GLY A 17 6.24 -56.86 28.78
CA GLY A 17 5.99 -55.74 27.86
C GLY A 17 4.75 -54.89 28.18
N ILE A 18 3.99 -55.24 29.22
CA ILE A 18 2.67 -54.62 29.52
C ILE A 18 2.70 -53.72 30.78
N VAL A 19 3.84 -53.59 31.47
CA VAL A 19 3.93 -52.77 32.72
C VAL A 19 4.81 -51.52 32.57
N LEU A 20 5.02 -51.01 31.35
CA LEU A 20 5.69 -49.72 31.13
C LEU A 20 4.86 -48.66 30.39
N PHE A 21 3.53 -48.85 30.29
CA PHE A 21 2.64 -47.74 30.00
C PHE A 21 2.23 -47.09 31.32
N SER A 22 3.09 -46.21 31.84
CA SER A 22 2.60 -45.08 32.62
C SER A 22 1.60 -44.35 31.72
N SER A 23 0.33 -44.33 32.12
CA SER A 23 -0.69 -43.53 31.49
C SER A 23 -0.28 -42.06 31.55
N CYS A 24 0.26 -41.53 30.45
CA CYS A 24 0.11 -40.12 30.15
C CYS A 24 -1.37 -39.93 29.78
N GLU A 25 -2.23 -39.73 30.77
CA GLU A 25 -3.57 -39.19 30.53
C GLU A 25 -3.52 -37.74 30.03
N THR A 26 -2.36 -37.07 30.09
CA THR A 26 -2.15 -35.67 29.68
C THR A 26 -1.72 -35.45 28.23
N PHE A 27 -1.73 -36.48 27.37
CA PHE A 27 -1.34 -36.32 25.95
C PHE A 27 -2.51 -36.06 24.99
N PHE A 28 -3.75 -36.37 25.40
CA PHE A 28 -4.94 -36.20 24.55
C PHE A 28 -5.97 -35.18 25.06
N ASP A 29 -5.78 -34.66 26.27
CA ASP A 29 -6.31 -33.37 26.70
C ASP A 29 -5.10 -32.52 27.11
N PRO A 30 -4.49 -31.73 26.21
CA PRO A 30 -3.89 -30.51 26.71
C PRO A 30 -5.03 -29.78 27.42
N GLU A 31 -4.85 -29.39 28.68
CA GLU A 31 -5.67 -28.32 29.24
C GLU A 31 -5.46 -27.11 28.31
N GLN A 32 -6.28 -27.00 27.26
CA GLN A 32 -6.53 -25.75 26.55
C GLN A 32 -7.44 -24.90 27.43
N GLU A 33 -6.99 -24.67 28.65
CA GLU A 33 -7.35 -23.51 29.43
C GLU A 33 -6.01 -22.93 29.89
N LEU A 34 -5.30 -22.31 28.95
CA LEU A 34 -4.65 -21.05 29.30
C LEU A 34 -5.78 -20.06 29.61
N ASN A 35 -6.46 -20.24 30.74
CA ASN A 35 -7.07 -19.16 31.49
C ASN A 35 -5.88 -18.36 32.05
N ILE A 36 -5.11 -17.71 31.16
CA ILE A 36 -4.31 -16.57 31.56
C ILE A 36 -5.36 -15.51 31.84
N THR A 37 -5.70 -15.34 33.10
CA THR A 37 -6.51 -14.21 33.51
C THR A 37 -5.70 -12.93 33.24
N GLU A 38 -6.38 -11.86 32.85
CA GLU A 38 -5.80 -10.60 32.36
C GLU A 38 -4.76 -10.00 33.32
N ASP A 39 -4.85 -10.34 34.61
CA ASP A 39 -3.96 -9.98 35.72
C ASP A 39 -2.59 -10.69 35.71
N GLN A 40 -2.35 -11.67 34.83
CA GLN A 40 -1.06 -12.38 34.70
C GLN A 40 -0.32 -12.09 33.38
N LEU A 41 -0.84 -11.18 32.55
CA LEU A 41 -0.41 -11.01 31.15
C LEU A 41 0.67 -9.93 30.94
N TYR A 42 1.16 -9.28 32.01
CA TYR A 42 1.96 -8.06 31.96
C TYR A 42 3.16 -8.02 32.92
N ASP A 43 3.72 -9.16 33.30
CA ASP A 43 4.81 -9.25 34.29
C ASP A 43 6.20 -8.86 33.71
N ASP A 44 6.40 -8.97 32.38
CA ASP A 44 7.68 -8.66 31.72
C ASP A 44 7.51 -7.98 30.35
N TRP A 45 8.50 -7.17 29.97
CA TRP A 45 8.64 -6.48 28.68
C TRP A 45 8.36 -7.37 27.45
N TYR A 46 8.71 -8.67 27.52
CA TYR A 46 8.49 -9.61 26.42
C TYR A 46 7.01 -9.88 26.12
N GLU A 47 6.12 -9.70 27.10
CA GLU A 47 4.68 -9.92 26.94
C GLU A 47 4.05 -8.76 26.17
N TYR A 48 4.39 -7.51 26.53
CA TYR A 48 4.02 -6.32 25.76
C TYR A 48 4.49 -6.41 24.30
N ARG A 49 5.72 -6.87 24.08
CA ARG A 49 6.23 -7.10 22.73
C ARG A 49 5.41 -8.18 22.00
N SER A 50 5.04 -9.26 22.67
CA SER A 50 4.24 -10.33 22.07
C SER A 50 2.85 -9.84 21.64
N ILE A 51 2.22 -8.98 22.45
CA ILE A 51 0.94 -8.35 22.12
C ILE A 51 1.07 -7.48 20.87
N GLU A 52 2.09 -6.63 20.81
CA GLU A 52 2.37 -5.80 19.64
C GLU A 52 2.56 -6.65 18.37
N MET A 53 3.28 -7.77 18.45
CA MET A 53 3.42 -8.71 17.32
C MET A 53 2.08 -9.31 16.89
N GLY A 54 1.14 -9.50 17.83
CA GLY A 54 -0.24 -9.86 17.54
C GLY A 54 -0.97 -8.80 16.70
N LEU A 55 -0.74 -7.51 16.98
CA LEU A 55 -1.31 -6.40 16.21
C LEU A 55 -0.81 -6.39 14.77
N TYR A 56 0.48 -6.63 14.53
CA TYR A 56 1.02 -6.79 13.17
C TYR A 56 0.38 -7.99 12.44
N GLY A 57 0.08 -9.08 13.15
CA GLY A 57 -0.65 -10.22 12.61
C GLY A 57 -2.07 -9.85 12.14
N LEU A 58 -2.77 -8.98 12.88
CA LEU A 58 -4.06 -8.43 12.45
C LEU A 58 -3.89 -7.48 11.26
N GLN A 59 -2.84 -6.65 11.25
CA GLN A 59 -2.54 -5.74 10.14
C GLN A 59 -2.24 -6.49 8.83
N GLN A 60 -1.51 -7.62 8.90
CA GLN A 60 -1.24 -8.51 7.76
C GLN A 60 -2.53 -9.06 7.11
N GLN A 61 -3.59 -9.32 7.89
CA GLN A 61 -4.87 -9.83 7.38
C GLN A 61 -5.60 -8.84 6.45
N LEU A 62 -5.21 -7.56 6.47
CA LEU A 62 -5.79 -6.52 5.61
C LEU A 62 -5.14 -6.46 4.22
N VAL A 63 -3.99 -7.09 4.00
CA VAL A 63 -3.20 -6.95 2.75
C VAL A 63 -4.01 -7.30 1.51
N GLU A 64 -4.68 -8.46 1.51
CA GLU A 64 -5.49 -8.89 0.36
C GLU A 64 -6.64 -7.92 0.10
N GLN A 65 -7.30 -7.46 1.16
CA GLN A 65 -8.40 -6.49 1.09
C GLN A 65 -7.94 -5.16 0.50
N LEU A 66 -6.78 -4.64 0.94
CA LEU A 66 -6.21 -3.38 0.46
C LEU A 66 -5.82 -3.46 -1.02
N VAL A 67 -5.15 -4.53 -1.45
CA VAL A 67 -4.77 -4.71 -2.86
C VAL A 67 -6.01 -4.80 -3.75
N VAL A 68 -6.98 -5.64 -3.39
CA VAL A 68 -8.19 -5.82 -4.20
C VAL A 68 -8.98 -4.51 -4.29
N LEU A 69 -9.27 -3.86 -3.15
CA LEU A 69 -10.06 -2.64 -3.17
C LEU A 69 -9.30 -1.42 -3.73
N GLY A 70 -7.97 -1.39 -3.60
CA GLY A 70 -7.13 -0.30 -4.10
C GLY A 70 -6.78 -0.39 -5.57
N GLU A 71 -6.62 -1.61 -6.12
CA GLU A 71 -6.19 -1.81 -7.51
C GLU A 71 -7.33 -2.25 -8.43
N LEU A 72 -8.21 -3.15 -8.00
CA LEU A 72 -9.30 -3.65 -8.84
C LEU A 72 -10.40 -2.61 -9.07
N ARG A 73 -10.58 -1.64 -8.17
CA ARG A 73 -11.45 -0.49 -8.44
C ARG A 73 -10.76 0.55 -9.34
N GLY A 74 -9.43 0.52 -9.43
CA GLY A 74 -8.62 1.39 -10.29
C GLY A 74 -8.63 0.97 -11.78
N ASP A 75 -7.73 1.58 -12.55
CA ASP A 75 -7.58 1.39 -14.00
C ASP A 75 -6.50 0.35 -14.39
N LEU A 76 -5.71 -0.15 -13.43
CA LEU A 76 -4.56 -1.01 -13.72
C LEU A 76 -4.86 -2.51 -13.68
N LEU A 77 -5.92 -2.92 -12.99
CA LEU A 77 -6.25 -4.33 -12.79
C LEU A 77 -7.67 -4.66 -13.28
N THR A 78 -7.83 -5.87 -13.83
CA THR A 78 -9.10 -6.43 -14.27
C THR A 78 -9.24 -7.89 -13.84
N ILE A 79 -10.46 -8.40 -13.85
CA ILE A 79 -10.77 -9.81 -13.60
C ILE A 79 -10.42 -10.71 -14.79
N THR A 80 -10.18 -11.98 -14.51
CA THR A 80 -10.13 -13.07 -15.50
C THR A 80 -11.45 -13.83 -15.52
N GLN A 81 -11.53 -14.87 -16.37
CA GLN A 81 -12.67 -15.79 -16.37
C GLN A 81 -12.78 -16.66 -15.10
N ASN A 82 -11.71 -16.72 -14.29
CA ASN A 82 -11.65 -17.53 -13.07
C ASN A 82 -12.03 -16.73 -11.81
N ALA A 83 -12.34 -15.43 -11.96
CA ALA A 83 -12.71 -14.58 -10.83
C ALA A 83 -13.94 -15.12 -10.10
N ASP A 84 -13.90 -15.06 -8.78
CA ASP A 84 -15.04 -15.43 -7.93
C ASP A 84 -16.12 -14.33 -7.92
N ALA A 85 -17.28 -14.65 -7.36
CA ALA A 85 -18.42 -13.73 -7.32
C ALA A 85 -18.06 -12.43 -6.58
N GLU A 86 -17.29 -12.52 -5.49
CA GLU A 86 -16.87 -11.37 -4.70
C GLU A 86 -15.97 -10.40 -5.48
N LEU A 87 -15.03 -10.91 -6.29
CA LEU A 87 -14.22 -10.07 -7.18
C LEU A 87 -15.03 -9.47 -8.33
N ILE A 88 -16.00 -10.21 -8.87
CA ILE A 88 -16.92 -9.70 -9.91
C ILE A 88 -17.76 -8.54 -9.35
N GLU A 89 -18.24 -8.63 -8.12
CA GLU A 89 -18.95 -7.55 -7.44
C GLU A 89 -18.08 -6.30 -7.28
N VAL A 90 -16.83 -6.45 -6.83
CA VAL A 90 -15.87 -5.34 -6.70
C VAL A 90 -15.56 -4.73 -8.06
N TYR A 91 -15.33 -5.55 -9.08
CA TYR A 91 -15.11 -5.10 -10.44
C TYR A 91 -16.30 -4.29 -10.97
N ASN A 92 -17.53 -4.68 -10.67
CA ASN A 92 -18.71 -3.98 -11.17
C ASN A 92 -19.18 -2.81 -10.28
N PHE A 93 -18.47 -2.49 -9.19
CA PHE A 93 -18.90 -1.54 -8.15
C PHE A 93 -20.30 -1.84 -7.58
N ASN A 94 -20.73 -3.10 -7.64
CA ASN A 94 -22.01 -3.56 -7.11
C ASN A 94 -21.73 -4.55 -5.97
N ILE A 95 -21.23 -4.02 -4.87
CA ILE A 95 -20.64 -4.80 -3.78
C ILE A 95 -21.70 -5.12 -2.74
N SER A 96 -21.89 -6.42 -2.46
CA SER A 96 -22.82 -6.88 -1.42
C SER A 96 -22.24 -6.72 -0.01
N LYS A 97 -23.09 -6.60 1.02
CA LYS A 97 -22.65 -6.56 2.43
C LYS A 97 -22.00 -7.87 2.89
N SER A 98 -22.27 -8.98 2.19
CA SER A 98 -21.65 -10.31 2.43
C SER A 98 -20.28 -10.47 1.77
N ASN A 99 -19.84 -9.52 0.96
CA ASN A 99 -18.57 -9.60 0.24
C ASN A 99 -17.40 -9.55 1.23
N LYS A 100 -16.54 -10.58 1.21
CA LYS A 100 -15.40 -10.70 2.13
C LYS A 100 -14.42 -9.53 2.05
N TYR A 101 -14.22 -8.94 0.87
CA TYR A 101 -13.34 -7.79 0.67
C TYR A 101 -14.01 -6.48 1.12
N ALA A 102 -15.33 -6.43 1.22
CA ALA A 102 -16.07 -5.26 1.65
C ALA A 102 -16.33 -5.23 3.16
N SER A 103 -15.99 -6.30 3.88
CA SER A 103 -16.24 -6.40 5.31
C SER A 103 -15.32 -5.49 6.10
N PRO A 104 -15.84 -4.64 7.01
CA PRO A 104 -15.02 -3.80 7.85
C PRO A 104 -14.45 -4.54 9.07
N THR A 105 -14.84 -5.80 9.28
CA THR A 105 -14.49 -6.59 10.49
C THR A 105 -12.99 -6.60 10.77
N ASN A 106 -12.13 -6.79 9.77
CA ASN A 106 -10.69 -6.86 10.00
C ASN A 106 -10.10 -5.50 10.40
N PHE A 107 -10.64 -4.39 9.90
CA PHE A 107 -10.23 -3.05 10.35
C PHE A 107 -10.63 -2.84 11.81
N PHE A 108 -11.85 -3.19 12.20
CA PHE A 108 -12.31 -3.03 13.58
C PHE A 108 -11.64 -3.99 14.55
N LYS A 109 -11.23 -5.18 14.11
CA LYS A 109 -10.34 -6.08 14.87
C LYS A 109 -9.02 -5.42 15.22
N LEU A 110 -8.35 -4.83 14.23
CA LEU A 110 -7.11 -4.11 14.48
C LEU A 110 -7.35 -2.89 15.39
N ILE A 111 -8.38 -2.08 15.12
CA ILE A 111 -8.70 -0.89 15.92
C ILE A 111 -8.99 -1.27 17.39
N SER A 112 -9.82 -2.28 17.63
CA SER A 112 -10.16 -2.74 18.99
C SER A 112 -8.94 -3.26 19.73
N ALA A 113 -8.09 -4.04 19.04
CA ALA A 113 -6.87 -4.56 19.63
C ALA A 113 -5.86 -3.45 19.95
N CYS A 114 -5.73 -2.45 19.07
CA CYS A 114 -4.94 -1.25 19.35
C CYS A 114 -5.50 -0.47 20.55
N ASN A 115 -6.83 -0.25 20.62
CA ASN A 115 -7.46 0.44 21.75
C ASN A 115 -7.15 -0.25 23.08
N ASN A 116 -7.33 -1.57 23.13
CA ASN A 116 -7.02 -2.36 24.32
C ASN A 116 -5.53 -2.20 24.70
N PHE A 117 -4.62 -2.37 23.75
CA PHE A 117 -3.19 -2.30 24.06
C PHE A 117 -2.73 -0.90 24.47
N ILE A 118 -3.27 0.15 23.84
CA ILE A 118 -3.07 1.55 24.24
C ILE A 118 -3.52 1.74 25.68
N HIS A 119 -4.72 1.26 26.04
CA HIS A 119 -5.26 1.40 27.39
C HIS A 119 -4.40 0.70 28.44
N VAL A 120 -3.91 -0.50 28.15
CA VAL A 120 -2.97 -1.22 29.03
C VAL A 120 -1.70 -0.40 29.24
N LEU A 121 -1.10 0.11 28.15
CA LEU A 121 0.11 0.93 28.25
C LEU A 121 -0.12 2.22 29.06
N GLU A 122 -1.27 2.86 28.91
CA GLU A 122 -1.61 4.06 29.68
C GLU A 122 -1.78 3.78 31.19
N ASN A 123 -2.35 2.63 31.53
CA ASN A 123 -2.61 2.25 32.92
C ASN A 123 -1.33 1.76 33.62
N ASP A 124 -0.60 0.85 32.99
CA ASP A 124 0.55 0.17 33.59
C ASP A 124 1.84 0.99 33.46
N HIS A 125 1.89 1.84 32.42
CA HIS A 125 3.03 2.71 32.10
C HIS A 125 2.58 4.17 31.89
N PRO A 126 2.01 4.85 32.91
CA PRO A 126 1.48 6.21 32.76
C PRO A 126 2.53 7.24 32.32
N GLU A 127 3.82 6.93 32.41
CA GLU A 127 4.89 7.72 31.82
C GLU A 127 4.75 7.94 30.31
N VAL A 128 3.98 7.10 29.59
CA VAL A 128 3.73 7.27 28.14
C VAL A 128 2.92 8.52 27.83
N LEU A 129 2.09 8.97 28.76
CA LEU A 129 1.23 10.15 28.63
C LEU A 129 1.95 11.47 28.93
N ASP A 130 3.09 11.41 29.61
CA ASP A 130 3.86 12.60 29.98
C ASP A 130 4.94 12.89 28.91
N PRO A 131 4.81 14.01 28.16
CA PRO A 131 5.77 14.39 27.13
C PRO A 131 7.15 14.76 27.69
N ASP A 132 7.25 15.14 28.97
CA ASP A 132 8.50 15.55 29.60
C ASP A 132 9.34 14.36 30.08
N ASN A 133 8.74 13.16 30.14
CA ASN A 133 9.44 11.94 30.53
C ASN A 133 10.36 11.41 29.41
N PRO A 134 11.50 10.79 29.78
CA PRO A 134 12.44 10.23 28.80
C PRO A 134 11.79 9.09 28.01
N VAL A 135 12.17 8.96 26.74
CA VAL A 135 11.66 7.90 25.85
C VAL A 135 12.11 6.51 26.33
N THR A 136 11.12 5.67 26.62
CA THR A 136 11.24 4.25 26.94
C THR A 136 10.89 3.38 25.72
N ASN A 137 10.95 2.05 25.88
CA ASN A 137 10.42 1.16 24.84
C ASN A 137 8.88 1.08 24.87
N TYR A 138 8.24 1.31 26.01
CA TYR A 138 6.79 1.38 26.11
C TYR A 138 6.23 2.58 25.33
N ASP A 139 6.93 3.72 25.36
CA ASP A 139 6.60 4.88 24.51
C ASP A 139 6.62 4.55 23.02
N LYS A 140 7.54 3.70 22.60
CA LYS A 140 7.67 3.29 21.20
C LYS A 140 6.54 2.36 20.80
N LEU A 141 6.21 1.36 21.64
CA LEU A 141 5.06 0.48 21.43
C LEU A 141 3.74 1.27 21.39
N TYR A 142 3.58 2.22 22.32
CA TYR A 142 2.45 3.15 22.34
C TYR A 142 2.33 3.93 21.03
N GLY A 143 3.45 4.46 20.53
CA GLY A 143 3.51 5.12 19.23
C GLY A 143 3.18 4.20 18.04
N GLU A 144 3.61 2.94 18.06
CA GLU A 144 3.29 1.94 17.03
C GLU A 144 1.79 1.64 17.01
N ALA A 145 1.18 1.36 18.16
CA ALA A 145 -0.25 1.08 18.28
C ALA A 145 -1.12 2.27 17.84
N LEU A 146 -0.74 3.50 18.21
CA LEU A 146 -1.41 4.72 17.73
C LEU A 146 -1.32 4.87 16.20
N CYS A 147 -0.15 4.61 15.62
CA CYS A 147 0.04 4.65 14.17
C CYS A 147 -0.80 3.58 13.46
N MET A 148 -0.83 2.35 13.97
CA MET A 148 -1.66 1.27 13.43
C MET A 148 -3.15 1.64 13.45
N ARG A 149 -3.64 2.18 14.56
CA ARG A 149 -5.03 2.60 14.71
C ARG A 149 -5.37 3.72 13.72
N ALA A 150 -4.57 4.76 13.67
CA ALA A 150 -4.75 5.87 12.72
C ALA A 150 -4.73 5.38 11.26
N TRP A 151 -3.79 4.49 10.92
CA TRP A 151 -3.71 3.88 9.60
C TRP A 151 -4.94 3.03 9.27
N ALA A 152 -5.46 2.26 10.23
CA ALA A 152 -6.67 1.45 10.03
C ALA A 152 -7.90 2.33 9.76
N TYR A 153 -8.11 3.38 10.54
CA TYR A 153 -9.20 4.35 10.33
C TYR A 153 -9.05 5.09 8.99
N PHE A 154 -7.84 5.55 8.65
CA PHE A 154 -7.59 6.24 7.39
C PHE A 154 -7.87 5.36 6.17
N ASN A 155 -7.47 4.08 6.21
CA ASN A 155 -7.79 3.14 5.14
C ASN A 155 -9.30 2.83 5.08
N ALA A 156 -9.93 2.59 6.22
CA ALA A 156 -11.35 2.30 6.30
C ALA A 156 -12.19 3.46 5.74
N VAL A 157 -11.91 4.71 6.12
CA VAL A 157 -12.69 5.87 5.64
C VAL A 157 -12.50 6.13 4.14
N ARG A 158 -11.32 5.83 3.58
CA ARG A 158 -11.08 5.87 2.13
C ARG A 158 -11.90 4.81 1.38
N ILE A 159 -12.25 3.71 2.03
CA ILE A 159 -13.07 2.62 1.46
C ILE A 159 -14.56 2.91 1.60
N TYR A 160 -15.01 3.29 2.80
CA TYR A 160 -16.44 3.36 3.17
C TYR A 160 -17.02 4.78 3.14
N GLY A 161 -16.20 5.82 3.03
CA GLY A 161 -16.60 7.24 3.00
C GLY A 161 -16.91 7.82 4.38
N LYS A 162 -17.53 7.02 5.25
CA LYS A 162 -17.72 7.30 6.68
C LYS A 162 -17.51 6.03 7.49
N VAL A 163 -17.01 6.14 8.71
CA VAL A 163 -16.75 5.00 9.60
C VAL A 163 -17.19 5.31 11.03
N PRO A 164 -17.77 4.34 11.76
CA PRO A 164 -18.07 4.55 13.18
C PRO A 164 -16.78 4.73 13.97
N PHE A 165 -16.74 5.77 14.80
CA PHE A 165 -15.66 5.95 15.77
C PHE A 165 -15.92 5.03 16.97
N ILE A 166 -14.94 4.17 17.25
CA ILE A 166 -14.96 3.26 18.40
C ILE A 166 -14.31 3.97 19.58
N HIS A 167 -15.11 4.20 20.62
CA HIS A 167 -14.61 4.79 21.86
C HIS A 167 -13.54 3.89 22.50
N GLU A 168 -12.56 4.50 23.16
CA GLU A 168 -11.38 3.81 23.69
C GLU A 168 -11.71 2.85 24.84
N SER A 169 -12.85 3.06 25.53
CA SER A 169 -13.35 2.11 26.55
C SER A 169 -13.85 0.78 25.98
N LEU A 170 -14.14 0.70 24.67
CA LEU A 170 -14.60 -0.53 24.04
C LEU A 170 -13.39 -1.40 23.68
N ALA A 171 -13.07 -2.35 24.55
CA ALA A 171 -11.85 -3.13 24.48
C ALA A 171 -12.03 -4.50 23.80
N THR A 172 -13.27 -5.02 23.72
CA THR A 172 -13.55 -6.34 23.13
C THR A 172 -14.29 -6.27 21.79
N MET A 173 -14.07 -7.29 20.95
CA MET A 173 -14.80 -7.40 19.67
C MET A 173 -16.31 -7.54 19.85
N GLU A 174 -16.75 -8.20 20.92
CA GLU A 174 -18.18 -8.32 21.21
C GLU A 174 -18.79 -6.96 21.53
N GLU A 175 -18.15 -6.15 22.37
CA GLU A 175 -18.58 -4.78 22.67
C GLU A 175 -18.55 -3.89 21.42
N VAL A 176 -17.52 -4.01 20.59
CA VAL A 176 -17.42 -3.26 19.33
C VAL A 176 -18.52 -3.67 18.35
N GLU A 177 -18.80 -4.97 18.18
CA GLU A 177 -19.88 -5.45 17.32
C GLU A 177 -21.25 -5.01 17.85
N GLN A 178 -21.49 -5.13 19.15
CA GLN A 178 -22.71 -4.65 19.79
C GLN A 178 -22.85 -3.13 19.61
N TYR A 179 -21.78 -2.37 19.82
CA TYR A 179 -21.74 -0.93 19.60
C TYR A 179 -22.05 -0.60 18.14
N VAL A 180 -21.32 -1.16 17.17
CA VAL A 180 -21.49 -0.91 15.72
C VAL A 180 -22.88 -1.31 15.22
N ASN A 181 -23.49 -2.34 15.79
CA ASN A 181 -24.83 -2.80 15.40
C ASN A 181 -25.97 -2.14 16.21
N SER A 182 -25.68 -1.49 17.34
CA SER A 182 -26.71 -0.85 18.18
C SER A 182 -27.34 0.40 17.53
N PRO A 183 -28.63 0.69 17.80
CA PRO A 183 -29.27 1.92 17.37
C PRO A 183 -28.86 3.10 18.27
N GLY A 184 -27.86 3.86 17.80
CA GLY A 184 -27.49 5.18 18.34
C GLY A 184 -26.71 5.15 19.66
N THR A 185 -27.36 4.71 20.74
CA THR A 185 -26.78 4.72 22.09
C THR A 185 -26.39 3.31 22.53
N TYR A 186 -25.13 3.14 22.92
CA TYR A 186 -24.63 1.93 23.57
C TYR A 186 -24.42 2.21 25.06
N THR A 187 -24.73 1.22 25.90
CA THR A 187 -24.46 1.27 27.33
C THR A 187 -23.24 0.42 27.61
N ASP A 188 -22.13 1.08 27.94
CA ASP A 188 -20.89 0.40 28.29
C ASP A 188 -21.04 -0.35 29.63
N SER A 189 -20.54 -1.59 29.69
CA SER A 189 -20.56 -2.44 30.88
C SER A 189 -19.46 -2.05 31.88
N ILE A 190 -18.39 -1.41 31.41
CA ILE A 190 -17.19 -1.11 32.20
C ILE A 190 -16.84 0.37 32.03
N TYR A 191 -16.80 1.12 33.13
CA TYR A 191 -16.36 2.51 33.14
C TYR A 191 -15.38 2.74 34.28
N ILE A 192 -14.19 3.24 33.93
CA ILE A 192 -13.18 3.64 34.90
C ILE A 192 -13.30 5.16 35.06
N ASN A 193 -13.63 5.60 36.28
CA ASN A 193 -13.65 7.03 36.59
C ASN A 193 -12.24 7.45 37.02
N PHE A 194 -11.53 8.15 36.14
CA PHE A 194 -10.18 8.62 36.42
C PHE A 194 -10.21 9.85 37.34
N ALA A 195 -9.68 9.70 38.55
CA ALA A 195 -9.45 10.84 39.42
C ALA A 195 -8.27 11.67 38.90
N ARG A 196 -8.40 13.00 38.93
CA ARG A 196 -7.40 13.95 38.40
C ARG A 196 -6.03 13.89 39.09
N ASP A 197 -5.94 13.15 40.20
CA ASP A 197 -4.74 12.93 41.00
C ASP A 197 -4.15 11.52 40.87
N GLY A 198 -4.80 10.60 40.13
CA GLY A 198 -4.27 9.26 39.84
C GLY A 198 -4.17 8.29 41.04
N TYR A 199 -4.60 8.69 42.25
CA TYR A 199 -4.51 7.85 43.45
C TYR A 199 -5.81 7.12 43.81
N TYR A 200 -6.92 7.47 43.16
CA TYR A 200 -8.25 6.90 43.41
C TYR A 200 -8.99 6.63 42.09
N ASN A 201 -8.48 5.69 41.29
CA ASN A 201 -9.26 5.16 40.18
C ASN A 201 -10.21 4.10 40.74
N ASP A 202 -11.50 4.38 40.72
CA ASP A 202 -12.53 3.43 41.14
C ASP A 202 -13.00 2.68 39.87
N THR A 203 -12.77 1.38 39.80
CA THR A 203 -13.32 0.53 38.75
C THR A 203 -14.80 0.33 39.05
N ILE A 204 -15.66 1.15 38.43
CA ILE A 204 -17.09 1.04 38.63
C ILE A 204 -17.62 0.02 37.62
N TYR A 205 -17.74 -1.23 38.07
CA TYR A 205 -18.48 -2.26 37.35
C TYR A 205 -19.94 -1.82 37.22
N ASN A 206 -20.49 -1.87 36.00
CA ASN A 206 -21.88 -1.50 35.69
C ASN A 206 -22.23 -0.02 35.88
N HIS A 207 -21.32 0.92 35.60
CA HIS A 207 -21.70 2.31 35.41
C HIS A 207 -22.06 2.55 33.93
N PRO A 208 -23.35 2.74 33.60
CA PRO A 208 -23.78 2.87 32.21
C PRO A 208 -23.27 4.19 31.62
N VAL A 209 -22.19 4.16 30.85
CA VAL A 209 -21.86 5.29 29.98
C VAL A 209 -22.72 5.17 28.75
N THR A 210 -23.48 6.22 28.47
CA THR A 210 -24.22 6.32 27.21
C THR A 210 -23.26 6.85 26.17
N LEU A 211 -22.77 5.97 25.30
CA LEU A 211 -21.96 6.36 24.15
C LEU A 211 -22.87 6.64 22.96
N GLU A 212 -22.83 7.89 22.46
CA GLU A 212 -23.51 8.24 21.21
C GLU A 212 -22.63 7.83 20.02
N LYS A 213 -23.18 7.04 19.11
CA LYS A 213 -22.46 6.57 17.93
C LYS A 213 -22.14 7.74 16.99
N GLN A 214 -20.86 8.06 16.91
CA GLN A 214 -20.34 9.05 15.97
C GLN A 214 -19.80 8.37 14.71
N PHE A 215 -20.09 8.96 13.55
CA PHE A 215 -19.51 8.56 12.27
C PHE A 215 -18.54 9.64 11.81
N TYR A 216 -17.30 9.26 11.56
CA TYR A 216 -16.29 10.16 11.05
C TYR A 216 -16.17 10.00 9.54
N ASP A 217 -16.21 11.13 8.84
CA ASP A 217 -15.85 11.22 7.43
C ASP A 217 -14.33 11.37 7.28
N LEU A 218 -13.86 11.47 6.03
CA LEU A 218 -12.43 11.55 5.73
C LEU A 218 -11.75 12.74 6.42
N SER A 219 -12.38 13.92 6.42
CA SER A 219 -11.82 15.12 7.03
C SER A 219 -11.70 14.98 8.53
N LEU A 220 -12.74 14.47 9.20
CA LEU A 220 -12.70 14.29 10.65
C LEU A 220 -11.74 13.19 11.08
N VAL A 221 -11.62 12.09 10.32
CA VAL A 221 -10.58 11.07 10.55
C VAL A 221 -9.19 11.69 10.44
N ILE A 222 -8.93 12.49 9.39
CA ILE A 222 -7.63 13.14 9.22
C ILE A 222 -7.35 14.06 10.40
N ASP A 223 -8.25 14.99 10.74
CA ASP A 223 -8.07 15.97 11.81
C ASP A 223 -7.81 15.30 13.17
N VAL A 224 -8.65 14.33 13.57
CA VAL A 224 -8.52 13.63 14.86
C VAL A 224 -7.19 12.87 14.95
N PHE A 225 -6.86 12.09 13.93
CA PHE A 225 -5.70 11.20 14.02
C PHE A 225 -4.38 11.93 13.71
N THR A 226 -4.34 12.94 12.84
CA THR A 226 -3.11 13.74 12.68
C THR A 226 -2.79 14.49 13.98
N ASN A 227 -3.80 15.11 14.61
CA ASN A 227 -3.61 15.77 15.90
C ASN A 227 -3.14 14.79 16.98
N GLN A 228 -3.75 13.60 17.08
CA GLN A 228 -3.32 12.56 18.03
C GLN A 228 -1.85 12.15 17.80
N LEU A 229 -1.48 11.79 16.58
CA LEU A 229 -0.12 11.35 16.27
C LEU A 229 0.93 12.45 16.50
N GLU A 230 0.58 13.72 16.31
CA GLU A 230 1.50 14.84 16.50
C GLU A 230 1.65 15.28 17.95
N THR A 231 0.64 15.06 18.79
CA THR A 231 0.60 15.56 20.17
C THR A 231 0.90 14.49 21.21
N GLN A 232 0.57 13.23 20.96
CA GLN A 232 0.69 12.15 21.94
C GLN A 232 1.93 11.27 21.74
N ILE A 233 2.55 11.27 20.56
CA ILE A 233 3.67 10.37 20.27
C ILE A 233 5.01 11.04 20.59
N LYS A 234 5.77 10.43 21.51
CA LYS A 234 7.18 10.76 21.75
C LYS A 234 8.14 10.05 20.79
N ALA A 235 7.92 8.76 20.53
CA ALA A 235 8.73 7.94 19.63
C ALA A 235 7.91 6.79 19.05
N VAL A 236 8.38 6.20 17.95
CA VAL A 236 7.72 5.06 17.28
C VAL A 236 8.78 4.05 16.86
N GLY A 237 8.52 2.77 17.07
CA GLY A 237 9.34 1.69 16.56
C GLY A 237 10.40 1.22 17.53
N VAL A 238 10.12 0.13 18.23
CA VAL A 238 11.10 -0.54 19.08
C VAL A 238 12.16 -1.19 18.21
N ASN A 239 13.39 -0.72 18.32
CA ASN A 239 14.47 -1.31 17.54
C ASN A 239 14.84 -2.72 18.06
N HIS A 240 14.23 -3.74 17.45
CA HIS A 240 14.50 -5.14 17.77
C HIS A 240 15.85 -5.66 17.22
N TYR A 241 16.52 -4.90 16.35
CA TYR A 241 17.85 -5.22 15.80
C TYR A 241 18.86 -5.60 16.88
N ILE A 242 18.84 -4.88 18.01
CA ILE A 242 19.80 -5.04 19.12
C ILE A 242 19.81 -6.49 19.65
N VAL A 243 18.71 -7.22 19.47
CA VAL A 243 18.51 -8.56 20.02
C VAL A 243 18.90 -9.66 19.03
N ASN A 244 18.81 -9.42 17.72
CA ASN A 244 18.94 -10.47 16.70
C ASN A 244 19.82 -10.14 15.48
N ASP A 245 20.44 -8.96 15.45
CA ASP A 245 21.29 -8.48 14.34
C ASP A 245 20.56 -8.43 12.99
N ASP A 246 19.23 -8.34 13.00
CA ASP A 246 18.39 -8.22 11.81
C ASP A 246 17.89 -6.79 11.63
N ASN A 247 18.49 -6.08 10.68
CA ASN A 247 18.19 -4.68 10.41
C ASN A 247 16.84 -4.44 9.72
N SER A 248 16.18 -5.51 9.25
CA SER A 248 14.85 -5.39 8.62
C SER A 248 13.79 -4.95 9.61
N TRP A 249 13.99 -5.22 10.91
CA TRP A 249 13.13 -4.77 12.01
C TRP A 249 12.93 -3.26 12.04
N GLU A 250 13.85 -2.44 11.53
CA GLU A 250 13.65 -1.00 11.48
C GLU A 250 12.51 -0.56 10.54
N ILE A 251 12.10 -1.44 9.63
CA ILE A 251 11.14 -1.14 8.56
C ILE A 251 10.04 -2.18 8.42
N THR A 252 10.09 -3.29 9.16
CA THR A 252 8.98 -4.24 9.30
C THR A 252 8.02 -3.92 10.45
N ILE A 253 8.35 -2.90 11.22
CA ILE A 253 7.50 -2.29 12.24
C ILE A 253 7.26 -0.83 11.90
N TRP A 254 6.21 -0.26 12.49
CA TRP A 254 5.98 1.17 12.51
C TRP A 254 7.19 1.87 13.10
N ASN A 255 7.63 2.91 12.42
CA ASN A 255 8.80 3.68 12.79
C ASN A 255 8.51 5.16 12.51
N THR A 256 9.39 6.04 12.98
CA THR A 256 9.22 7.48 12.81
C THR A 256 9.04 7.92 11.35
N TYR A 257 9.73 7.28 10.38
CA TYR A 257 9.56 7.59 8.96
C TYR A 257 8.23 7.08 8.41
N ALA A 258 7.76 5.92 8.85
CA ALA A 258 6.44 5.38 8.50
C ALA A 258 5.31 6.27 9.05
N MET A 259 5.42 6.75 10.28
CA MET A 259 4.49 7.73 10.86
C MET A 259 4.45 9.01 10.04
N HIS A 260 5.60 9.55 9.64
CA HIS A 260 5.64 10.72 8.76
C HIS A 260 5.11 10.44 7.36
N ALA A 261 5.26 9.23 6.83
CA ALA A 261 4.63 8.85 5.57
C ALA A 261 3.10 8.85 5.69
N LEU A 262 2.56 8.29 6.77
CA LEU A 262 1.13 8.30 7.07
C LEU A 262 0.59 9.73 7.21
N LEU A 263 1.20 10.55 8.07
CA LEU A 263 0.82 11.96 8.26
C LEU A 263 0.87 12.75 6.94
N GLY A 264 1.96 12.60 6.17
CA GLY A 264 2.11 13.28 4.88
C GLY A 264 1.02 12.91 3.88
N VAL A 265 0.64 11.62 3.81
CA VAL A 265 -0.43 11.16 2.91
C VAL A 265 -1.81 11.64 3.39
N MET A 266 -2.06 11.69 4.71
CA MET A 266 -3.30 12.25 5.27
C MET A 266 -3.46 13.73 4.89
N TYR A 267 -2.47 14.57 5.18
CA TYR A 267 -2.50 15.99 4.81
C TYR A 267 -2.56 16.22 3.30
N LEU A 268 -1.82 15.42 2.51
CA LEU A 268 -1.90 15.52 1.05
C LEU A 268 -3.31 15.19 0.54
N THR A 269 -4.00 14.25 1.18
CA THR A 269 -5.37 13.86 0.85
C THR A 269 -6.38 14.95 1.19
N GLU A 270 -6.17 15.66 2.29
CA GLU A 270 -6.96 16.84 2.66
C GLU A 270 -6.67 18.06 1.77
N GLY A 271 -5.49 18.11 1.15
CA GLY A 271 -5.02 19.26 0.36
C GLY A 271 -4.19 20.26 1.16
N ASP A 272 -3.80 19.93 2.40
CA ASP A 272 -2.84 20.71 3.18
C ASP A 272 -1.41 20.41 2.74
N TYR A 273 -0.95 21.14 1.74
CA TYR A 273 0.39 20.98 1.20
C TYR A 273 1.50 21.42 2.17
N ALA A 274 1.23 22.36 3.08
CA ALA A 274 2.27 22.82 3.99
C ALA A 274 2.64 21.72 5.00
N ASN A 275 1.62 21.10 5.61
CA ASN A 275 1.85 20.01 6.53
C ASN A 275 2.30 18.73 5.81
N ALA A 276 1.77 18.43 4.61
CA ALA A 276 2.27 17.31 3.82
C ALA A 276 3.78 17.41 3.51
N ASP A 277 4.26 18.58 3.05
CA ASP A 277 5.70 18.81 2.83
C ASP A 277 6.49 18.67 4.13
N ARG A 278 6.00 19.26 5.24
CA ARG A 278 6.65 19.16 6.56
C ARG A 278 6.98 17.71 6.95
N HIS A 279 6.09 16.77 6.62
CA HIS A 279 6.31 15.35 6.92
C HIS A 279 7.13 14.63 5.84
N PHE A 280 6.84 14.81 4.56
CA PHE A 280 7.63 14.18 3.48
C PHE A 280 9.08 14.66 3.46
N SER A 281 9.35 15.93 3.79
CA SER A 281 10.69 16.48 3.91
C SER A 281 11.54 15.78 4.98
N LYS A 282 10.93 15.35 6.10
CA LYS A 282 11.65 14.58 7.14
C LYS A 282 12.14 13.22 6.64
N ILE A 283 11.48 12.66 5.62
CA ILE A 283 11.88 11.41 4.97
C ILE A 283 12.89 11.72 3.89
N MET A 284 12.56 12.60 2.94
CA MET A 284 13.39 12.86 1.76
C MET A 284 14.72 13.53 2.12
N TYR A 285 14.72 14.51 3.03
CA TYR A 285 15.91 15.31 3.36
C TYR A 285 16.55 14.89 4.69
N ASN A 286 16.39 13.62 5.08
CA ASN A 286 17.08 13.12 6.27
C ASN A 286 18.61 13.21 6.08
N THR A 287 19.33 13.33 7.19
CA THR A 287 20.79 13.53 7.19
C THR A 287 21.56 12.24 7.48
N THR A 288 21.01 11.06 7.18
CA THR A 288 21.73 9.81 7.40
C THR A 288 22.95 9.71 6.47
N ALA A 289 24.02 9.09 6.97
CA ALA A 289 25.30 9.02 6.24
C ALA A 289 25.20 8.20 4.93
N ASP A 290 24.22 7.31 4.85
CA ASP A 290 23.97 6.40 3.72
C ASP A 290 22.92 6.91 2.71
N LEU A 291 22.42 8.14 2.89
CA LEU A 291 21.39 8.74 2.03
C LEU A 291 20.10 7.90 1.97
N ARG A 292 19.70 7.36 3.13
CA ARG A 292 18.48 6.58 3.29
C ARG A 292 17.31 7.31 2.63
N TYR A 293 16.50 6.61 1.84
CA TYR A 293 15.35 7.18 1.11
C TYR A 293 15.64 8.24 0.04
N GLN A 294 16.88 8.68 -0.20
CA GLN A 294 17.22 9.69 -1.21
C GLN A 294 17.51 9.11 -2.59
N LEU A 295 16.67 8.19 -3.07
CA LEU A 295 16.70 7.50 -4.38
C LEU A 295 18.05 7.57 -5.12
N THR A 296 18.91 6.57 -4.92
CA THR A 296 20.24 6.53 -5.55
C THR A 296 20.32 5.49 -6.66
N SER A 297 21.52 5.25 -7.19
CA SER A 297 21.80 4.20 -8.18
C SER A 297 21.62 2.77 -7.65
N ARG A 298 21.41 2.57 -6.32
CA ARG A 298 21.25 1.24 -5.69
C ARG A 298 20.18 0.39 -6.37
N PHE A 299 19.03 0.99 -6.67
CA PHE A 299 17.89 0.36 -7.34
C PHE A 299 17.63 0.94 -8.74
N ALA A 300 18.69 1.40 -9.41
CA ALA A 300 18.59 1.91 -10.76
C ALA A 300 18.62 0.77 -11.79
N THR A 301 17.98 1.00 -12.93
CA THR A 301 18.03 0.11 -14.11
C THR A 301 17.65 -1.33 -13.78
N GLY A 302 18.46 -2.32 -14.17
CA GLY A 302 18.20 -3.74 -13.92
C GLY A 302 18.03 -4.10 -12.44
N ASN A 303 18.57 -3.27 -11.53
CA ASN A 303 18.42 -3.48 -10.09
C ASN A 303 17.07 -2.99 -9.55
N TRP A 304 16.23 -2.30 -10.33
CA TRP A 304 14.93 -1.86 -9.83
C TRP A 304 14.08 -3.04 -9.32
N ARG A 305 14.11 -4.16 -10.04
CA ARG A 305 13.40 -5.38 -9.62
C ARG A 305 13.89 -5.92 -8.28
N SER A 306 15.13 -5.64 -7.88
CA SER A 306 15.70 -6.29 -6.70
C SER A 306 15.05 -5.88 -5.39
N MET A 307 14.33 -4.75 -5.40
CA MET A 307 13.52 -4.27 -4.28
C MET A 307 12.48 -5.31 -3.83
N PHE A 308 12.01 -6.18 -4.74
CA PHE A 308 10.97 -7.17 -4.41
C PHE A 308 11.52 -8.53 -3.95
N PHE A 309 12.83 -8.77 -4.00
CA PHE A 309 13.42 -10.02 -3.48
C PHE A 309 13.46 -10.07 -1.96
N GLY A 310 13.48 -8.92 -1.29
CA GLY A 310 13.69 -8.83 0.14
C GLY A 310 13.25 -7.49 0.69
N ILE A 311 13.87 -7.08 1.79
CA ILE A 311 13.53 -5.86 2.51
C ILE A 311 14.79 -5.00 2.62
N ASP A 312 14.75 -3.76 2.13
CA ASP A 312 15.91 -2.87 2.11
C ASP A 312 15.55 -1.48 2.63
N ASN A 313 16.26 -1.03 3.67
CA ASN A 313 16.00 0.22 4.36
C ASN A 313 16.33 1.50 3.56
N HIS A 314 16.91 1.41 2.36
CA HIS A 314 17.14 2.55 1.48
C HIS A 314 15.93 2.85 0.58
N GLU A 315 15.11 1.85 0.26
CA GLU A 315 13.88 2.02 -0.52
C GLU A 315 12.65 1.90 0.38
N HIS A 316 12.57 0.87 1.22
CA HIS A 316 11.39 0.56 2.01
C HIS A 316 11.34 1.36 3.31
N ILE A 317 10.20 2.00 3.55
CA ILE A 317 9.93 2.78 4.75
C ILE A 317 9.11 1.94 5.73
N PHE A 318 8.12 1.21 5.23
CA PHE A 318 7.31 0.30 6.03
C PHE A 318 6.81 -0.86 5.18
N VAL A 319 7.06 -2.08 5.66
CA VAL A 319 6.75 -3.33 4.94
C VAL A 319 6.12 -4.32 5.91
N LEU A 320 4.96 -4.84 5.55
CA LEU A 320 4.42 -6.02 6.22
C LEU A 320 5.15 -7.25 5.68
N TRP A 321 5.97 -7.84 6.54
CA TRP A 321 6.76 -9.01 6.21
C TRP A 321 5.88 -10.27 6.19
N PHE A 322 6.19 -11.22 5.30
CA PHE A 322 5.58 -12.54 5.28
C PHE A 322 6.69 -13.59 5.16
N GLY A 323 6.49 -14.73 5.82
CA GLY A 323 7.45 -15.82 5.81
C GLY A 323 6.75 -17.17 5.91
N LYS A 324 6.84 -17.96 4.85
CA LYS A 324 6.26 -19.31 4.80
C LYS A 324 6.77 -20.23 5.91
N SER A 325 8.05 -20.13 6.27
CA SER A 325 8.63 -20.93 7.36
C SER A 325 8.01 -20.62 8.73
N TYR A 326 7.31 -19.50 8.85
CA TYR A 326 6.61 -19.05 10.06
C TYR A 326 5.09 -19.11 9.90
N PHE A 327 4.59 -19.82 8.87
CA PHE A 327 3.16 -19.94 8.57
C PHE A 327 2.46 -18.59 8.31
N GLN A 328 3.21 -17.57 7.89
CA GLN A 328 2.69 -16.27 7.51
C GLN A 328 2.67 -16.18 5.99
N GLN A 329 1.48 -16.36 5.41
CA GLN A 329 1.26 -16.36 3.97
C GLN A 329 0.09 -15.43 3.60
N ASN A 330 0.07 -14.96 2.36
CA ASN A 330 -1.02 -14.21 1.73
C ASN A 330 -1.40 -14.86 0.39
N LYS A 331 -2.51 -14.45 -0.23
CA LYS A 331 -2.98 -15.04 -1.49
C LYS A 331 -2.58 -14.27 -2.74
N LEU A 332 -1.62 -13.35 -2.68
CA LEU A 332 -1.29 -12.49 -3.82
C LEU A 332 -0.80 -13.31 -5.02
N GLN A 333 0.11 -14.29 -4.84
CA GLN A 333 0.50 -15.20 -5.92
C GLN A 333 -0.71 -15.99 -6.46
N SER A 334 -1.58 -16.47 -5.57
CA SER A 334 -2.80 -17.21 -5.96
C SER A 334 -3.74 -16.38 -6.86
N LEU A 335 -3.87 -15.08 -6.57
CA LEU A 335 -4.73 -14.17 -7.31
C LEU A 335 -4.19 -13.84 -8.70
N PHE A 336 -2.86 -13.77 -8.86
CA PHE A 336 -2.23 -13.21 -10.06
C PHE A 336 -1.51 -14.19 -10.98
N GLU A 337 -1.13 -15.37 -10.47
CA GLU A 337 -0.36 -16.34 -11.25
C GLU A 337 -1.24 -17.36 -11.96
N LEU A 338 -0.83 -17.74 -13.18
CA LEU A 338 -1.51 -18.69 -14.06
C LEU A 338 -1.15 -20.15 -13.74
N TRP A 339 -0.04 -20.39 -13.04
CA TRP A 339 0.45 -21.73 -12.75
C TRP A 339 -0.32 -22.39 -11.60
N GLY A 340 -0.69 -23.67 -11.75
CA GLY A 340 -1.37 -24.41 -10.69
C GLY A 340 -0.47 -24.54 -9.45
N PRO A 341 -0.99 -24.40 -8.21
CA PRO A 341 -2.40 -24.45 -7.81
C PRO A 341 -3.09 -23.07 -7.76
N HIS A 342 -2.52 -22.03 -8.36
CA HIS A 342 -3.07 -20.68 -8.31
C HIS A 342 -4.34 -20.54 -9.15
N LYS A 343 -5.17 -19.58 -8.76
CA LYS A 343 -6.52 -19.39 -9.32
C LYS A 343 -6.53 -18.41 -10.49
N TYR A 344 -5.52 -17.54 -10.59
CA TYR A 344 -5.39 -16.55 -11.65
C TYR A 344 -6.67 -15.74 -11.84
N MET A 345 -7.13 -15.08 -10.78
CA MET A 345 -8.42 -14.38 -10.76
C MET A 345 -8.31 -12.94 -11.26
N LEU A 346 -7.12 -12.35 -11.16
CA LEU A 346 -6.84 -10.96 -11.48
C LEU A 346 -5.65 -10.85 -12.42
N LYS A 347 -5.72 -9.90 -13.35
CA LYS A 347 -4.64 -9.63 -14.29
C LYS A 347 -4.52 -8.15 -14.65
N PRO A 348 -3.38 -7.70 -15.17
CA PRO A 348 -3.22 -6.32 -15.63
C PRO A 348 -4.24 -5.96 -16.72
N THR A 349 -4.69 -4.71 -16.74
CA THR A 349 -5.43 -4.17 -17.88
C THR A 349 -4.51 -3.98 -19.07
N ARG A 350 -5.07 -3.97 -20.29
CA ARG A 350 -4.29 -3.61 -21.48
C ARG A 350 -3.67 -2.23 -21.34
N PHE A 351 -4.41 -1.28 -20.74
CA PHE A 351 -3.92 0.07 -20.45
C PHE A 351 -2.67 0.05 -19.56
N ALA A 352 -2.66 -0.70 -18.46
CA ALA A 352 -1.49 -0.81 -17.59
C ALA A 352 -0.26 -1.25 -18.37
N ILE A 353 -0.41 -2.30 -19.19
CA ILE A 353 0.67 -2.86 -20.01
C ILE A 353 1.16 -1.85 -21.04
N THR A 354 0.25 -1.23 -21.78
CA THR A 354 0.57 -0.17 -22.74
C THR A 354 1.32 0.97 -22.07
N ASN A 355 1.01 1.34 -20.83
CA ASN A 355 1.70 2.40 -20.10
C ASN A 355 3.20 2.13 -19.87
N TRP A 356 3.65 0.86 -19.88
CA TRP A 356 5.08 0.52 -19.94
C TRP A 356 5.58 0.32 -21.38
N GLU A 357 4.80 -0.31 -22.25
CA GLU A 357 5.21 -0.61 -23.64
C GLU A 357 5.44 0.66 -24.47
N THR A 358 4.70 1.74 -24.20
CA THR A 358 4.69 2.98 -25.01
C THR A 358 5.45 4.12 -24.36
N VAL A 359 6.43 3.80 -23.52
CA VAL A 359 7.44 4.75 -23.08
C VAL A 359 8.66 4.61 -23.98
N TRP A 360 9.26 5.74 -24.35
CA TRP A 360 10.32 5.81 -25.33
C TRP A 360 11.61 6.35 -24.73
N ARG A 361 12.73 5.73 -25.10
CA ARG A 361 14.08 6.14 -24.68
C ARG A 361 14.90 6.65 -25.84
N ASN A 362 15.82 7.58 -25.55
CA ASN A 362 16.76 8.16 -26.49
C ASN A 362 16.07 8.86 -27.68
N GLN A 363 14.93 9.50 -27.43
CA GLN A 363 14.16 10.16 -28.47
C GLN A 363 14.89 11.40 -29.01
N VAL A 364 14.77 11.62 -30.33
CA VAL A 364 15.30 12.82 -30.99
C VAL A 364 14.20 13.47 -31.82
N ILE A 365 13.84 14.69 -31.44
CA ILE A 365 12.84 15.52 -32.11
C ILE A 365 13.54 16.71 -32.79
N ASN A 366 13.16 17.00 -34.02
CA ASN A 366 13.48 18.24 -34.70
C ASN A 366 12.32 19.21 -34.49
N GLU A 367 12.46 20.13 -33.52
CA GLU A 367 11.41 21.10 -33.18
C GLU A 367 11.46 22.34 -34.09
N ASP A 368 10.36 22.66 -34.78
CA ASP A 368 10.15 23.97 -35.40
C ASP A 368 9.40 24.88 -34.41
N LEU A 369 10.15 25.73 -33.70
CA LEU A 369 9.60 26.64 -32.70
C LEU A 369 8.71 27.75 -33.30
N GLN A 370 8.80 28.02 -34.60
CA GLN A 370 7.97 29.03 -35.27
C GLN A 370 6.69 28.41 -35.83
N ASN A 371 6.75 27.14 -36.22
CA ASN A 371 5.60 26.38 -36.68
C ASN A 371 5.61 24.96 -36.08
N PRO A 372 5.06 24.76 -34.87
CA PRO A 372 5.05 23.47 -34.20
C PRO A 372 4.43 22.33 -35.01
N ALA A 373 3.57 22.62 -36.00
CA ALA A 373 3.00 21.61 -36.89
C ALA A 373 4.01 20.98 -37.86
N ARG A 374 5.21 21.58 -38.02
CA ARG A 374 6.30 21.05 -38.86
C ARG A 374 7.33 20.26 -38.07
N SER A 375 7.19 20.18 -36.75
CA SER A 375 8.07 19.38 -35.92
C SER A 375 7.90 17.89 -36.24
N GLU A 376 9.02 17.17 -36.29
CA GLU A 376 9.04 15.75 -36.68
C GLU A 376 9.99 14.93 -35.79
N MET A 377 9.73 13.62 -35.74
CA MET A 377 10.65 12.68 -35.11
C MET A 377 11.85 12.45 -36.04
N VAL A 378 13.05 12.79 -35.59
CA VAL A 378 14.30 12.36 -36.25
C VAL A 378 14.58 10.91 -35.91
N PHE A 379 14.41 10.57 -34.64
CA PHE A 379 14.48 9.20 -34.14
C PHE A 379 13.38 8.98 -33.11
N PRO A 380 12.39 8.11 -33.39
CA PRO A 380 11.33 7.73 -32.47
C PRO A 380 11.81 7.25 -31.10
N GLY A 381 13.05 6.75 -31.00
CA GLY A 381 13.56 6.14 -29.79
C GLY A 381 13.31 4.63 -29.76
N ILE A 382 13.58 4.03 -28.61
CA ILE A 382 13.34 2.61 -28.36
C ILE A 382 12.14 2.48 -27.42
N PRO A 383 11.08 1.73 -27.78
CA PRO A 383 9.91 1.55 -26.94
C PRO A 383 10.22 0.65 -25.75
N SER A 384 9.30 0.59 -24.79
CA SER A 384 9.36 -0.14 -23.51
C SER A 384 9.94 0.66 -22.35
N ASP A 385 9.44 0.38 -21.14
CA ASP A 385 10.15 0.53 -19.89
C ASP A 385 10.80 -0.80 -19.46
N PHE A 386 12.04 -1.03 -19.91
CA PHE A 386 12.79 -2.29 -19.73
C PHE A 386 12.89 -2.77 -18.28
N TYR A 387 12.97 -1.83 -17.35
CA TYR A 387 13.41 -2.12 -16.00
C TYR A 387 12.24 -2.40 -15.06
N ARG A 388 11.10 -1.74 -15.29
CA ARG A 388 9.93 -1.81 -14.41
C ARG A 388 8.79 -2.64 -14.99
N GLY A 389 8.71 -2.73 -16.32
CA GLY A 389 7.63 -3.44 -17.01
C GLY A 389 7.86 -4.96 -17.05
N TYR A 390 8.13 -5.46 -18.24
CA TYR A 390 8.27 -6.89 -18.53
C TYR A 390 9.37 -7.55 -17.71
N GLY A 391 9.05 -8.64 -17.02
CA GLY A 391 9.99 -9.37 -16.17
C GLY A 391 10.15 -8.82 -14.76
N SER A 392 9.52 -7.69 -14.45
CA SER A 392 9.53 -7.07 -13.12
C SER A 392 8.11 -6.93 -12.56
N SER A 393 7.28 -6.07 -13.16
CA SER A 393 5.90 -5.86 -12.70
C SER A 393 4.91 -6.85 -13.32
N TYR A 394 5.16 -7.27 -14.56
CA TYR A 394 4.28 -8.21 -15.27
C TYR A 394 5.09 -9.19 -16.14
N LEU A 395 4.43 -10.29 -16.52
CA LEU A 395 4.94 -11.22 -17.52
C LEU A 395 3.85 -11.54 -18.55
N TYR A 396 4.30 -11.90 -19.74
CA TYR A 396 3.47 -12.56 -20.73
C TYR A 396 3.79 -14.05 -20.70
N LEU A 397 2.77 -14.89 -20.57
CA LEU A 397 2.88 -16.33 -20.51
C LEU A 397 2.22 -16.95 -21.74
N LYS A 398 2.99 -17.69 -22.53
CA LYS A 398 2.52 -18.46 -23.68
C LYS A 398 2.70 -19.94 -23.37
N ASN A 399 1.59 -20.69 -23.37
CA ASN A 399 1.58 -22.11 -22.99
C ASN A 399 2.20 -22.37 -21.58
N GLY A 400 1.97 -21.44 -20.65
CA GLY A 400 2.51 -21.53 -19.28
C GLY A 400 4.00 -21.18 -19.15
N LEU A 401 4.68 -20.77 -20.22
CA LEU A 401 6.07 -20.32 -20.18
C LEU A 401 6.17 -18.82 -20.42
N PRO A 402 7.02 -18.09 -19.68
CA PRO A 402 7.31 -16.69 -19.99
C PRO A 402 7.86 -16.54 -21.41
N LEU A 403 7.39 -15.51 -22.12
CA LEU A 403 8.02 -15.09 -23.37
C LEU A 403 9.51 -14.75 -23.15
N THR A 404 10.34 -14.92 -24.17
CA THR A 404 11.72 -14.48 -24.08
C THR A 404 11.79 -12.95 -24.19
N GLY A 405 12.88 -12.36 -23.69
CA GLY A 405 13.13 -10.92 -23.87
C GLY A 405 13.20 -10.52 -25.35
N ASP A 406 13.74 -11.41 -26.19
CA ASP A 406 13.85 -11.19 -27.64
C ASP A 406 12.48 -11.19 -28.31
N GLU A 407 11.58 -12.12 -27.97
CA GLU A 407 10.21 -12.13 -28.48
C GLU A 407 9.43 -10.89 -28.05
N TYR A 408 9.58 -10.47 -26.79
CA TYR A 408 8.98 -9.24 -26.27
C TYR A 408 9.47 -8.01 -27.05
N MET A 409 10.77 -7.89 -27.27
CA MET A 409 11.34 -6.75 -27.99
C MET A 409 11.01 -6.77 -29.49
N MET A 410 11.03 -7.94 -30.12
CA MET A 410 10.60 -8.11 -31.52
C MET A 410 9.14 -7.70 -31.69
N MET A 411 8.27 -8.07 -30.74
CA MET A 411 6.87 -7.66 -30.76
C MET A 411 6.71 -6.14 -30.69
N LEU A 412 7.48 -5.45 -29.84
CA LEU A 412 7.43 -3.98 -29.75
C LEU A 412 7.99 -3.29 -30.99
N ASP A 413 9.08 -3.81 -31.56
CA ASP A 413 9.66 -3.29 -32.80
C ASP A 413 8.71 -3.45 -34.00
N LEU A 414 7.95 -4.55 -34.07
CA LEU A 414 6.93 -4.72 -35.10
C LEU A 414 5.78 -3.73 -34.92
N ARG A 415 5.32 -3.52 -33.68
CA ARG A 415 4.28 -2.51 -33.38
C ARG A 415 4.74 -1.11 -33.74
N SER A 416 6.01 -0.76 -33.50
CA SER A 416 6.53 0.57 -33.84
C SER A 416 6.61 0.85 -35.33
N LYS A 417 6.70 -0.20 -36.14
CA LYS A 417 6.65 -0.11 -37.60
C LYS A 417 5.23 -0.24 -38.17
N GLY A 418 4.22 -0.34 -37.31
CA GLY A 418 2.82 -0.54 -37.71
C GLY A 418 2.48 -1.97 -38.15
N ASP A 419 3.39 -2.94 -38.02
CA ASP A 419 3.12 -4.36 -38.32
C ASP A 419 2.45 -5.07 -37.13
N PHE A 420 1.23 -4.64 -36.83
CA PHE A 420 0.42 -5.24 -35.76
C PHE A 420 0.07 -6.71 -36.04
N ARG A 421 0.02 -7.13 -37.31
CA ARG A 421 -0.33 -8.51 -37.67
C ARG A 421 0.77 -9.47 -37.20
N SER A 422 2.03 -9.19 -37.53
CA SER A 422 3.15 -10.02 -37.10
C SER A 422 3.34 -9.95 -35.58
N ALA A 423 3.19 -8.75 -34.98
CA ALA A 423 3.23 -8.59 -33.53
C ALA A 423 2.16 -9.44 -32.82
N ASN A 424 0.94 -9.48 -33.35
CA ASN A 424 -0.15 -10.29 -32.80
C ASN A 424 0.12 -11.80 -32.96
N SER A 425 0.81 -12.22 -34.01
CA SER A 425 1.21 -13.63 -34.18
C SER A 425 2.22 -14.09 -33.12
N ILE A 426 3.15 -13.22 -32.72
CA ILE A 426 4.07 -13.50 -31.60
C ILE A 426 3.26 -13.71 -30.31
N MET A 427 2.30 -12.81 -30.07
CA MET A 427 1.47 -12.81 -28.86
C MET A 427 0.32 -13.82 -28.88
N GLU A 428 0.14 -14.57 -29.96
CA GLU A 428 -0.96 -15.53 -30.09
C GLU A 428 -0.87 -16.59 -28.98
N GLY A 429 -1.95 -16.76 -28.22
CA GLY A 429 -2.02 -17.67 -27.07
C GLY A 429 -1.27 -17.22 -25.83
N ALA A 430 -0.75 -15.98 -25.79
CA ALA A 430 -0.17 -15.40 -24.59
C ALA A 430 -1.23 -14.72 -23.72
N ASP A 431 -1.12 -14.87 -22.40
CA ASP A 431 -1.86 -14.06 -21.43
C ASP A 431 -0.90 -13.31 -20.51
N THR A 432 -1.40 -12.32 -19.76
CA THR A 432 -0.57 -11.42 -18.94
C THR A 432 -0.82 -11.62 -17.46
N VAL A 433 0.24 -11.84 -16.67
CA VAL A 433 0.15 -11.96 -15.21
C VAL A 433 0.79 -10.77 -14.51
N VAL A 434 0.28 -10.40 -13.33
CA VAL A 434 1.05 -9.55 -12.40
C VAL A 434 2.18 -10.42 -11.84
N PHE A 435 3.41 -9.95 -11.94
CA PHE A 435 4.59 -10.73 -11.56
C PHE A 435 5.34 -10.16 -10.35
N LYS A 436 5.03 -8.92 -9.94
CA LYS A 436 5.69 -8.23 -8.83
C LYS A 436 5.73 -9.06 -7.53
N TYR A 437 4.65 -9.77 -7.22
CA TYR A 437 4.53 -10.63 -6.04
C TYR A 437 5.16 -12.03 -6.18
N SER A 438 5.65 -12.36 -7.36
CA SER A 438 6.25 -13.66 -7.68
C SER A 438 7.77 -13.55 -7.89
N VAL A 439 8.32 -12.34 -7.76
CA VAL A 439 9.75 -12.09 -7.95
C VAL A 439 10.56 -12.86 -6.89
N GLY A 440 11.31 -13.85 -7.34
CA GLY A 440 12.15 -14.67 -6.47
C GLY A 440 11.40 -15.64 -5.58
N LYS A 441 10.11 -15.86 -5.85
CA LYS A 441 9.25 -16.78 -5.10
C LYS A 441 9.05 -18.07 -5.87
N GLY A 442 9.01 -19.18 -5.15
CA GLY A 442 8.56 -20.46 -5.65
C GLY A 442 7.03 -20.51 -5.75
N LEU A 443 6.56 -21.53 -6.48
CA LEU A 443 5.13 -21.78 -6.76
C LEU A 443 4.27 -21.97 -5.50
N TYR A 444 4.86 -22.37 -4.37
CA TYR A 444 4.11 -22.68 -3.15
C TYR A 444 4.48 -21.76 -1.99
N ASP A 445 5.13 -20.63 -2.26
CA ASP A 445 5.67 -19.79 -1.19
C ASP A 445 4.60 -18.90 -0.58
N GLN A 446 3.81 -18.20 -1.40
CA GLN A 446 2.67 -17.36 -0.96
C GLN A 446 3.04 -16.38 0.16
N ASP A 447 4.28 -15.89 0.18
CA ASP A 447 4.84 -15.07 1.26
C ASP A 447 5.54 -13.82 0.70
N ALA A 448 4.96 -13.24 -0.35
CA ALA A 448 5.40 -11.96 -0.88
C ALA A 448 5.21 -10.88 0.19
N ASN A 449 6.29 -10.16 0.50
CA ASN A 449 6.21 -9.01 1.41
C ASN A 449 5.31 -7.92 0.80
N PHE A 450 4.58 -7.20 1.65
CA PHE A 450 3.69 -6.14 1.21
C PHE A 450 4.23 -4.77 1.64
N ILE A 451 4.58 -3.95 0.66
CA ILE A 451 5.16 -2.63 0.89
C ILE A 451 4.02 -1.63 1.11
N ILE A 452 3.94 -1.06 2.30
CA ILE A 452 2.97 0.01 2.61
C ILE A 452 3.53 1.37 2.17
N TYR A 453 4.78 1.65 2.52
CA TYR A 453 5.46 2.89 2.16
C TYR A 453 6.87 2.63 1.67
N ARG A 454 7.25 3.32 0.60
CA ARG A 454 8.61 3.34 0.07
C ARG A 454 9.01 4.69 -0.50
N ALA A 455 10.30 4.92 -0.57
CA ALA A 455 10.93 6.18 -0.92
C ALA A 455 10.37 6.77 -2.23
N ALA A 456 10.24 5.97 -3.30
CA ALA A 456 9.72 6.51 -4.55
C ALA A 456 8.24 6.91 -4.49
N GLY A 457 7.45 6.24 -3.65
CA GLY A 457 6.08 6.68 -3.36
C GLY A 457 6.07 8.07 -2.74
N ILE A 458 6.91 8.30 -1.72
CA ILE A 458 7.07 9.62 -1.07
C ILE A 458 7.52 10.68 -2.08
N HIS A 459 8.49 10.37 -2.95
CA HIS A 459 8.94 11.30 -3.98
C HIS A 459 7.81 11.66 -4.96
N LEU A 460 6.96 10.71 -5.34
CA LEU A 460 5.82 10.97 -6.23
C LEU A 460 4.71 11.78 -5.54
N TYR A 461 4.45 11.54 -4.25
CA TYR A 461 3.55 12.40 -3.46
C TYR A 461 4.08 13.82 -3.32
N MET A 462 5.39 13.97 -3.07
CA MET A 462 6.06 15.26 -3.02
C MET A 462 5.97 15.99 -4.37
N ALA A 463 6.21 15.30 -5.48
CA ALA A 463 6.07 15.89 -6.82
C ALA A 463 4.62 16.31 -7.14
N GLU A 464 3.63 15.50 -6.75
CA GLU A 464 2.20 15.84 -6.87
C GLU A 464 1.89 17.16 -6.14
N LEU A 465 2.37 17.29 -4.90
CA LEU A 465 2.25 18.51 -4.09
C LEU A 465 2.93 19.73 -4.73
N TYR A 466 4.20 19.62 -5.15
CA TYR A 466 4.94 20.73 -5.76
C TYR A 466 4.38 21.18 -7.12
N THR A 467 3.48 20.38 -7.71
CA THR A 467 2.75 20.79 -8.91
C THR A 467 1.83 21.98 -8.62
N TYR A 468 1.20 22.00 -7.44
CA TYR A 468 0.20 23.00 -7.06
C TYR A 468 0.64 23.97 -5.96
N TRP A 469 1.58 23.57 -5.10
CA TRP A 469 1.96 24.37 -3.93
C TRP A 469 2.61 25.70 -4.31
N VAL A 470 2.14 26.79 -3.70
CA VAL A 470 2.47 28.18 -4.02
C VAL A 470 3.28 28.81 -2.89
N PHE A 471 4.38 29.49 -3.25
CA PHE A 471 5.28 30.13 -2.30
C PHE A 471 5.42 31.62 -2.55
N GLU A 472 5.60 32.39 -1.47
CA GLU A 472 6.06 33.78 -1.56
C GLU A 472 7.59 33.80 -1.69
N ARG A 473 8.09 34.07 -2.90
CA ARG A 473 9.53 34.11 -3.20
C ARG A 473 10.04 35.53 -3.43
N GLY A 474 9.89 36.37 -2.41
CA GLY A 474 10.51 37.69 -2.34
C GLY A 474 9.90 38.80 -3.20
N GLN A 475 9.00 38.49 -4.14
CA GLN A 475 8.15 39.47 -4.84
C GLN A 475 6.75 38.87 -5.08
N PRO A 476 5.65 39.54 -4.69
CA PRO A 476 4.28 39.10 -4.96
C PRO A 476 3.94 39.17 -6.47
N PRO A 477 2.94 38.39 -6.95
CA PRO A 477 2.16 37.41 -6.20
C PRO A 477 2.94 36.10 -5.97
N PRO A 478 2.56 35.29 -4.95
CA PRO A 478 3.07 33.94 -4.75
C PRO A 478 2.97 33.09 -6.03
N ARG A 479 3.95 32.22 -6.27
CA ARG A 479 4.02 31.38 -7.50
C ARG A 479 4.30 29.92 -7.18
N PRO A 480 3.80 28.97 -7.98
CA PRO A 480 4.09 27.56 -7.79
C PRO A 480 5.54 27.22 -8.13
N PHE A 481 6.09 26.20 -7.47
CA PHE A 481 7.45 25.72 -7.73
C PHE A 481 7.44 24.42 -8.55
N THR A 482 6.70 24.43 -9.66
CA THR A 482 6.48 23.29 -10.56
C THR A 482 7.78 22.66 -11.07
N SER A 483 8.85 23.43 -11.22
CA SER A 483 10.17 22.89 -11.60
C SER A 483 10.74 21.92 -10.57
N ASN A 484 10.37 22.05 -9.28
CA ASN A 484 10.83 21.12 -8.25
C ASN A 484 10.17 19.75 -8.39
N ALA A 485 8.87 19.70 -8.72
CA ALA A 485 8.18 18.46 -9.05
C ALA A 485 8.87 17.74 -10.23
N VAL A 486 9.23 18.49 -11.28
CA VAL A 486 10.00 17.94 -12.42
C VAL A 486 11.36 17.41 -11.97
N ASN A 487 12.09 18.13 -11.11
CA ASN A 487 13.38 17.67 -10.60
C ASN A 487 13.27 16.37 -9.80
N ILE A 488 12.29 16.28 -8.89
CA ILE A 488 12.03 15.09 -8.06
C ILE A 488 11.76 13.86 -8.94
N VAL A 489 10.93 14.02 -9.98
CA VAL A 489 10.57 12.88 -10.84
C VAL A 489 11.69 12.54 -11.81
N ASN A 490 12.35 13.52 -12.41
CA ASN A 490 13.30 13.28 -13.49
C ASN A 490 14.71 12.93 -13.01
N ASN A 491 15.34 13.73 -12.15
CA ASN A 491 16.80 13.66 -11.99
C ASN A 491 17.36 13.94 -10.59
N GLY A 492 16.53 14.24 -9.58
CA GLY A 492 16.99 14.49 -8.22
C GLY A 492 17.64 15.87 -8.00
N SER A 493 17.51 16.82 -8.94
CA SER A 493 18.06 18.17 -8.77
C SER A 493 17.41 18.97 -7.62
N ASN A 494 16.35 18.44 -6.99
CA ASN A 494 15.74 19.01 -5.79
C ASN A 494 16.65 18.91 -4.55
N TYR A 495 17.66 18.04 -4.57
CA TYR A 495 18.65 17.90 -3.49
C TYR A 495 19.84 18.84 -3.66
N SER A 496 20.37 18.92 -4.89
CA SER A 496 21.53 19.75 -5.23
C SER A 496 21.57 20.00 -6.73
N SER A 497 22.01 21.18 -7.13
CA SER A 497 22.26 21.50 -8.55
C SER A 497 23.51 20.83 -9.11
N SER A 498 24.36 20.22 -8.26
CA SER A 498 25.56 19.52 -8.70
C SER A 498 25.20 18.33 -9.60
N PRO A 499 25.82 18.18 -10.79
CA PRO A 499 25.63 17.01 -11.64
C PRO A 499 26.29 15.74 -11.08
N ALA A 500 27.22 15.89 -10.12
CA ALA A 500 27.92 14.77 -9.47
C ALA A 500 27.17 14.21 -8.25
N ARG A 501 25.94 14.67 -7.99
CA ARG A 501 25.12 14.20 -6.86
C ARG A 501 24.76 12.71 -7.03
N PRO A 502 24.69 11.93 -5.94
CA PRO A 502 24.25 10.53 -6.00
C PRO A 502 22.73 10.36 -6.15
N GLN A 503 21.94 11.36 -5.75
CA GLN A 503 20.48 11.32 -5.80
C GLN A 503 19.97 11.43 -7.24
N MET A 504 19.04 10.56 -7.57
CA MET A 504 18.37 10.47 -8.86
C MET A 504 16.89 10.79 -8.69
N GLY A 505 16.19 11.08 -9.80
CA GLY A 505 14.73 11.15 -9.79
C GLY A 505 14.13 9.76 -10.02
N VAL A 506 12.85 9.59 -9.69
CA VAL A 506 12.12 8.32 -9.86
C VAL A 506 12.30 7.76 -11.27
N ARG A 507 12.08 8.58 -12.30
CA ARG A 507 12.31 8.26 -13.73
C ARG A 507 13.79 8.17 -14.08
N GLY A 508 14.61 9.03 -13.47
CA GLY A 508 16.06 9.06 -13.69
C GLY A 508 16.73 7.73 -13.38
N ARG A 509 16.29 7.04 -12.31
CA ARG A 509 16.78 5.70 -11.94
C ARG A 509 16.64 4.66 -13.04
N VAL A 510 15.68 4.84 -13.96
CA VAL A 510 15.38 3.90 -15.05
C VAL A 510 15.67 4.47 -16.44
N GLY A 511 16.48 5.53 -16.50
CA GLY A 511 16.94 6.15 -17.74
C GLY A 511 15.86 6.96 -18.47
N LEU A 512 14.85 7.45 -17.76
CA LEU A 512 13.71 8.20 -18.33
C LEU A 512 13.65 9.66 -17.83
N GLY A 513 14.77 10.20 -17.36
CA GLY A 513 14.85 11.47 -16.65
C GLY A 513 15.49 12.62 -17.43
N SER A 514 15.93 12.40 -18.66
CA SER A 514 16.74 13.35 -19.45
C SER A 514 16.18 13.55 -20.85
N GLY A 515 16.60 14.61 -21.54
CA GLY A 515 16.23 14.82 -22.93
C GLY A 515 14.70 14.86 -23.09
N TYR A 516 14.19 14.31 -24.19
CA TYR A 516 12.75 14.17 -24.45
C TYR A 516 12.11 12.98 -23.73
N ASP A 517 12.92 12.14 -23.07
CA ASP A 517 12.43 10.99 -22.29
C ASP A 517 11.89 11.45 -20.91
N GLY A 518 12.44 12.55 -20.40
CA GLY A 518 12.03 13.21 -19.16
C GLY A 518 10.71 13.97 -19.29
N ILE A 519 10.00 14.11 -18.17
CA ILE A 519 8.80 14.95 -18.11
C ILE A 519 9.20 16.42 -18.31
N ARG A 520 8.45 17.14 -19.15
CA ARG A 520 8.68 18.55 -19.45
C ARG A 520 7.41 19.35 -19.25
N VAL A 521 7.55 20.56 -18.70
CA VAL A 521 6.44 21.53 -18.59
C VAL A 521 6.75 22.68 -19.54
N SER A 522 6.22 22.57 -20.76
CA SER A 522 6.47 23.49 -21.87
C SER A 522 5.17 24.19 -22.30
N ASN A 523 5.30 25.26 -23.09
CA ASN A 523 4.14 25.87 -23.77
C ASN A 523 3.56 24.91 -24.80
N ILE A 524 4.41 24.33 -25.64
CA ILE A 524 4.02 23.36 -26.64
C ILE A 524 4.37 21.98 -26.14
N ILE A 525 3.40 21.06 -26.19
CA ILE A 525 3.60 19.63 -25.93
C ILE A 525 3.09 18.88 -27.15
N TYR A 526 3.96 18.12 -27.80
CA TYR A 526 3.60 17.28 -28.94
C TYR A 526 2.76 16.09 -28.48
N THR A 527 1.78 15.73 -29.31
CA THR A 527 1.02 14.49 -29.16
C THR A 527 1.63 13.45 -30.09
N HIS A 528 1.85 12.26 -29.56
CA HIS A 528 2.51 11.18 -30.28
C HIS A 528 1.56 10.01 -30.48
N ASP A 529 1.70 9.31 -31.61
CA ASP A 529 1.15 7.95 -31.71
C ASP A 529 1.82 7.06 -30.65
N PRO A 530 1.06 6.33 -29.83
CA PRO A 530 1.63 5.56 -28.74
C PRO A 530 2.60 4.45 -29.18
N PHE A 531 2.41 3.87 -30.38
CA PHE A 531 3.17 2.71 -30.84
C PHE A 531 4.29 3.07 -31.81
N SER A 532 4.14 4.05 -32.70
CA SER A 532 5.21 4.50 -33.59
C SER A 532 6.02 5.68 -33.03
N ASN A 533 5.50 6.35 -32.01
CA ASN A 533 6.00 7.62 -31.46
C ASN A 533 6.04 8.80 -32.45
N GLU A 534 5.43 8.66 -33.63
CA GLU A 534 5.34 9.76 -34.59
C GLU A 534 4.51 10.92 -34.03
N ILE A 535 4.92 12.15 -34.33
CA ILE A 535 4.17 13.35 -33.93
C ILE A 535 2.89 13.41 -34.75
N THR A 536 1.75 13.30 -34.06
CA THR A 536 0.41 13.39 -34.66
C THR A 536 -0.23 14.76 -34.50
N GLY A 537 0.35 15.62 -33.67
CA GLY A 537 -0.14 16.95 -33.38
C GLY A 537 0.58 17.60 -32.20
N TYR A 538 0.00 18.68 -31.67
CA TYR A 538 0.49 19.33 -30.46
C TYR A 538 -0.65 19.99 -29.69
N LYS A 539 -0.42 20.21 -28.40
CA LYS A 539 -1.25 21.04 -27.53
C LYS A 539 -0.48 22.30 -27.18
N ASP A 540 -1.17 23.44 -27.28
CA ASP A 540 -0.64 24.73 -26.86
C ASP A 540 -1.21 25.13 -25.50
N TYR A 541 -0.34 25.15 -24.49
CA TYR A 541 -0.61 25.58 -23.13
C TYR A 541 -0.09 27.00 -22.85
N SER A 542 0.25 27.77 -23.88
CA SER A 542 0.66 29.16 -23.75
C SER A 542 -0.39 29.96 -22.99
N GLY A 543 0.04 30.71 -21.98
CA GLY A 543 -0.85 31.53 -21.16
C GLY A 543 -1.69 30.79 -20.12
N SER A 544 -1.67 29.44 -20.05
CA SER A 544 -2.40 28.68 -19.04
C SER A 544 -1.47 27.92 -18.10
N LEU A 545 -1.28 28.46 -16.89
CA LEU A 545 -0.55 27.75 -15.84
C LEU A 545 -1.30 26.50 -15.37
N LEU A 546 -2.62 26.60 -15.21
CA LEU A 546 -3.46 25.48 -14.77
C LEU A 546 -3.34 24.28 -15.72
N ALA A 547 -3.46 24.50 -17.04
CA ALA A 547 -3.35 23.41 -18.01
C ALA A 547 -1.97 22.73 -17.98
N LYS A 548 -0.91 23.49 -17.70
CA LYS A 548 0.45 22.94 -17.49
C LYS A 548 0.56 22.12 -16.20
N GLN A 549 -0.10 22.57 -15.13
CA GLN A 549 -0.14 21.85 -13.85
C GLN A 549 -0.93 20.55 -13.99
N GLU A 550 -2.11 20.58 -14.62
CA GLU A 550 -2.92 19.39 -14.90
C GLU A 550 -2.17 18.39 -15.79
N TYR A 551 -1.47 18.89 -16.82
CA TYR A 551 -0.60 18.06 -17.65
C TYR A 551 0.52 17.40 -16.83
N LEU A 552 1.21 18.15 -15.97
CA LEU A 552 2.27 17.61 -15.12
C LEU A 552 1.71 16.56 -14.15
N GLU A 553 0.60 16.85 -13.48
CA GLU A 553 -0.06 15.92 -12.56
C GLU A 553 -0.44 14.62 -13.27
N GLU A 554 -0.95 14.69 -14.51
CA GLU A 554 -1.20 13.49 -15.30
C GLU A 554 0.07 12.69 -15.59
N ARG A 555 1.18 13.36 -15.94
CA ARG A 555 2.47 12.65 -16.15
C ARG A 555 3.00 12.02 -14.87
N ILE A 556 2.77 12.66 -13.71
CA ILE A 556 3.10 12.10 -12.39
C ILE A 556 2.22 10.88 -12.09
N LEU A 557 0.92 10.92 -12.41
CA LEU A 557 0.02 9.78 -12.24
C LEU A 557 0.34 8.62 -13.18
N ASP A 558 0.76 8.89 -14.40
CA ASP A 558 1.26 7.87 -15.32
C ASP A 558 2.55 7.24 -14.78
N GLU A 559 3.37 8.03 -14.09
CA GLU A 559 4.57 7.56 -13.41
C GLU A 559 4.27 6.71 -12.18
N LYS A 560 3.32 7.12 -11.33
CA LYS A 560 2.77 6.30 -10.25
C LYS A 560 2.23 4.97 -10.77
N ALA A 561 1.53 4.99 -11.90
CA ALA A 561 1.02 3.77 -12.54
C ALA A 561 2.09 2.83 -13.09
N ARG A 562 3.34 3.29 -13.28
CA ARG A 562 4.47 2.42 -13.66
C ARG A 562 5.31 2.01 -12.46
N GLU A 563 5.53 2.94 -11.54
CA GLU A 563 6.39 2.74 -10.37
C GLU A 563 5.66 1.88 -9.33
N LEU A 564 4.46 2.28 -8.93
CA LEU A 564 3.69 1.74 -7.80
C LEU A 564 2.59 0.76 -8.24
N ALA A 565 2.62 0.29 -9.48
CA ALA A 565 1.56 -0.56 -10.02
C ALA A 565 1.31 -1.78 -9.13
N PHE A 566 0.03 -2.07 -8.90
CA PHE A 566 -0.45 -3.20 -8.13
C PHE A 566 -0.19 -3.13 -6.61
N GLU A 567 0.30 -2.01 -6.07
CA GLU A 567 0.65 -1.88 -4.64
C GLU A 567 -0.53 -1.49 -3.72
N GLY A 568 -1.74 -1.27 -4.23
CA GLY A 568 -2.95 -1.08 -3.40
C GLY A 568 -3.44 0.35 -3.26
N GLU A 569 -2.86 1.31 -3.99
CA GLU A 569 -3.17 2.74 -3.81
C GLU A 569 -3.80 3.41 -5.04
N ARG A 570 -3.85 2.72 -6.19
CA ARG A 570 -4.20 3.35 -7.47
C ARG A 570 -5.57 4.02 -7.47
N PHE A 571 -6.61 3.37 -6.96
CA PHE A 571 -7.95 3.96 -6.93
C PHE A 571 -8.01 5.22 -6.06
N TYR A 572 -7.31 5.23 -4.92
CA TYR A 572 -7.27 6.37 -4.02
C TYR A 572 -6.47 7.55 -4.58
N ASP A 573 -5.40 7.28 -5.35
CA ASP A 573 -4.71 8.31 -6.14
C ASP A 573 -5.67 9.00 -7.12
N LEU A 574 -6.48 8.21 -7.84
CA LEU A 574 -7.47 8.74 -8.79
C LEU A 574 -8.57 9.54 -8.08
N MET A 575 -9.05 9.07 -6.93
CA MET A 575 -10.06 9.77 -6.12
C MET A 575 -9.53 11.12 -5.66
N ARG A 576 -8.33 11.15 -5.07
CA ARG A 576 -7.72 12.38 -4.55
C ARG A 576 -7.56 13.41 -5.66
N VAL A 577 -7.10 13.01 -6.84
CA VAL A 577 -6.94 13.92 -7.98
C VAL A 577 -8.28 14.41 -8.51
N ALA A 578 -9.28 13.53 -8.67
CA ALA A 578 -10.60 13.92 -9.12
C ALA A 578 -11.25 14.93 -8.17
N LYS A 579 -11.15 14.70 -6.84
CA LYS A 579 -11.64 15.64 -5.82
C LYS A 579 -10.91 16.98 -5.86
N ARG A 580 -9.58 16.97 -5.96
CA ARG A 580 -8.79 18.20 -6.06
C ARG A 580 -9.12 19.02 -7.29
N ARG A 581 -9.38 18.37 -8.42
CA ARG A 581 -9.82 19.03 -9.66
C ARG A 581 -11.29 19.43 -9.64
N ASN A 582 -12.06 18.96 -8.66
CA ASN A 582 -13.52 19.01 -8.66
C ASN A 582 -14.11 18.48 -9.97
N ASP A 583 -13.55 17.38 -10.48
CA ASP A 583 -13.89 16.75 -11.75
C ASP A 583 -14.03 15.23 -11.59
N PRO A 584 -15.23 14.72 -11.28
CA PRO A 584 -15.46 13.28 -11.16
C PRO A 584 -15.28 12.54 -12.50
N SER A 585 -15.39 13.25 -13.63
CA SER A 585 -15.21 12.65 -14.96
C SER A 585 -13.78 12.15 -15.19
N PHE A 586 -12.79 12.72 -14.47
CA PHE A 586 -11.41 12.28 -14.50
C PHE A 586 -11.26 10.83 -14.04
N LEU A 587 -11.78 10.49 -12.85
CA LEU A 587 -11.76 9.14 -12.31
C LEU A 587 -12.63 8.22 -13.17
N ALA A 588 -13.86 8.65 -13.48
CA ALA A 588 -14.82 7.87 -14.27
C ALA A 588 -14.23 7.44 -15.61
N LYS A 589 -13.56 8.35 -16.34
CA LYS A 589 -12.91 8.07 -17.63
C LYS A 589 -11.77 7.07 -17.50
N LYS A 590 -10.92 7.21 -16.48
CA LYS A 590 -9.78 6.30 -16.29
C LYS A 590 -10.23 4.90 -15.90
N VAL A 591 -11.13 4.79 -14.93
CA VAL A 591 -11.62 3.50 -14.43
C VAL A 591 -12.45 2.77 -15.49
N SER A 592 -13.37 3.46 -16.17
CA SER A 592 -14.26 2.84 -17.16
C SER A 592 -13.53 2.35 -18.42
N ALA A 593 -12.33 2.85 -18.72
CA ALA A 593 -11.56 2.48 -19.91
C ALA A 593 -11.15 0.99 -19.97
N LYS A 594 -11.21 0.27 -18.84
CA LYS A 594 -10.90 -1.17 -18.81
C LYS A 594 -12.06 -2.08 -19.17
N TYR A 595 -13.28 -1.55 -19.25
CA TYR A 595 -14.48 -2.34 -19.53
C TYR A 595 -14.77 -2.38 -21.04
N PRO A 596 -15.49 -3.39 -21.53
CA PRO A 596 -16.00 -3.40 -22.91
C PRO A 596 -16.95 -2.23 -23.19
N ALA A 597 -17.04 -1.77 -24.44
CA ALA A 597 -17.74 -0.53 -24.82
C ALA A 597 -19.13 -0.32 -24.18
N GLY A 598 -19.99 -1.35 -24.15
CA GLY A 598 -21.33 -1.23 -23.57
C GLY A 598 -21.34 -1.09 -22.04
N GLN A 599 -20.41 -1.74 -21.35
CA GLN A 599 -20.26 -1.64 -19.89
C GLN A 599 -19.46 -0.39 -19.50
N GLN A 600 -18.52 0.04 -20.33
CA GLN A 600 -17.73 1.24 -20.13
C GLN A 600 -18.60 2.47 -19.94
N GLU A 601 -19.61 2.69 -20.78
CA GLU A 601 -20.52 3.83 -20.64
C GLU A 601 -21.33 3.77 -19.34
N GLN A 602 -21.80 2.59 -18.94
CA GLN A 602 -22.53 2.39 -17.68
C GLN A 602 -21.66 2.72 -16.46
N ILE A 603 -20.44 2.18 -16.41
CA ILE A 603 -19.49 2.44 -15.32
C ILE A 603 -19.07 3.92 -15.33
N TYR A 604 -18.84 4.52 -16.49
CA TYR A 604 -18.53 5.94 -16.61
C TYR A 604 -19.63 6.79 -15.97
N ASN A 605 -20.89 6.61 -16.39
CA ASN A 605 -22.02 7.39 -15.89
C ASN A 605 -22.24 7.18 -14.38
N MET A 606 -22.08 5.95 -13.89
CA MET A 606 -22.20 5.64 -12.46
C MET A 606 -21.13 6.33 -11.62
N LEU A 607 -19.88 6.38 -12.10
CA LEU A 607 -18.76 6.99 -11.39
C LEU A 607 -18.71 8.52 -11.50
N LEU A 608 -19.63 9.16 -12.24
CA LEU A 608 -19.81 10.61 -12.17
C LEU A 608 -20.41 11.04 -10.82
N ASP A 609 -21.14 10.15 -10.15
CA ASP A 609 -21.59 10.36 -8.78
C ASP A 609 -20.53 9.86 -7.79
N GLU A 610 -19.94 10.79 -7.04
CA GLU A 610 -18.90 10.50 -6.05
C GLU A 610 -19.36 9.55 -4.94
N SER A 611 -20.68 9.46 -4.67
CA SER A 611 -21.21 8.53 -3.67
C SER A 611 -20.92 7.07 -4.04
N ASN A 612 -20.75 6.77 -5.33
CA ASN A 612 -20.46 5.42 -5.84
C ASN A 612 -18.96 5.07 -5.80
N TRP A 613 -18.10 5.99 -5.36
CA TRP A 613 -16.67 5.69 -5.15
C TRP A 613 -16.43 4.91 -3.86
N TYR A 614 -17.39 4.98 -2.93
CA TYR A 614 -17.31 4.38 -1.61
C TYR A 614 -18.19 3.14 -1.52
N ILE A 615 -17.79 2.21 -0.66
CA ILE A 615 -18.61 1.06 -0.30
C ILE A 615 -19.61 1.51 0.76
N LYS A 616 -20.90 1.49 0.40
CA LYS A 616 -22.04 1.93 1.22
C LYS A 616 -22.39 0.92 2.34
N TYR A 617 -21.39 0.50 3.11
CA TYR A 617 -21.56 -0.52 4.17
C TYR A 617 -22.35 0.03 5.36
N PHE A 618 -22.04 1.27 5.76
CA PHE A 618 -22.66 1.99 6.89
C PHE A 618 -23.80 2.93 6.49
N ASP A 619 -24.25 2.87 5.24
CA ASP A 619 -25.47 3.56 4.83
C ASP A 619 -26.70 2.75 5.28
N GLN A 620 -27.71 3.47 5.77
CA GLN A 620 -28.97 2.90 6.26
C GLN A 620 -29.85 2.41 5.11
#